data_AF-A0A329R783-F1
#
_entry.id   AF-A0A329R783-F1
#
_cell.length_a   1.000
_cell.length_b   1.000
_cell.length_c   1.000
_cell.angle_alpha   90.00
_cell.angle_beta   90.00
_cell.angle_gamma   90.00
#
_symmetry.space_group_name_H-M   'P 1'
#
loop_
_entity.id
_entity.type
_entity.pdbx_description
1 polymer ?
#
loop_
_entity_poly.entity_id
_entity_poly.type
_entity_poly.pdbx_seq_one_letter_code
_entity_poly.pdbx_strand_id
1 'polypeptide(L)'
;MPADASAPVTEASLQAMLVESSEASVGQMMTSMLPYLTAIVRHQVQLHDSPPLYTDVAAQRRLNSAVGFDDVLAAVHPLPDSQPDLPRRIGELEARLRSAEADAAAAKRSVVPQMLARESAEQLLKISSSTVESLEAENRRVKATNIRVDALLQKMKESTGLHTQNLELARAEVAERDAVIPALEGRRTKEREAFKAAVAANTEQTRQLHAMLIKAQKSKFVVADTAHSLKDLQKRNTHLLHINRVLRSHVSLAGMDQEILVLAVQGMTAGELNLADLELDQETFVA
;
A
#
# COMPACT_ATOMS: atom_id res chain seq x y z
N MET A 1 120.23 93.43 -81.46
CA MET A 1 119.79 94.18 -80.25
C MET A 1 118.59 95.04 -80.65
N PRO A 2 117.54 95.12 -79.83
CA PRO A 2 116.32 94.32 -79.99
C PRO A 2 115.02 95.15 -80.07
N ALA A 3 113.92 94.52 -80.49
CA ALA A 3 112.51 94.87 -80.19
C ALA A 3 111.68 93.65 -80.62
N ASP A 4 111.26 92.78 -79.70
CA ASP A 4 109.99 92.88 -78.99
C ASP A 4 108.81 93.17 -79.93
N ALA A 5 108.11 92.10 -80.32
CA ALA A 5 106.82 92.16 -80.96
C ALA A 5 106.01 90.95 -80.48
N SER A 6 105.20 91.17 -79.45
CA SER A 6 104.08 90.30 -79.08
C SER A 6 103.35 89.82 -80.34
N ALA A 7 103.43 88.52 -80.62
CA ALA A 7 102.47 87.89 -81.51
C ALA A 7 101.10 87.94 -80.81
N PRO A 8 100.04 88.46 -81.46
CA PRO A 8 98.73 88.53 -80.85
C PRO A 8 98.26 87.10 -80.61
N VAL A 9 97.91 86.78 -79.36
CA VAL A 9 97.18 85.56 -79.05
C VAL A 9 95.89 85.63 -79.89
N THR A 10 95.81 84.82 -80.93
CA THR A 10 94.65 84.80 -81.83
C THR A 10 93.49 84.13 -81.09
N GLU A 11 92.28 84.65 -81.31
CA GLU A 11 91.05 84.19 -80.67
C GLU A 11 90.85 82.67 -80.81
N ALA A 12 91.26 82.10 -81.95
CA ALA A 12 91.25 80.65 -82.20
C ALA A 12 92.18 79.84 -81.26
N SER A 13 93.34 80.38 -80.85
CA SER A 13 94.26 79.71 -79.94
C SER A 13 93.79 79.77 -78.48
N LEU A 14 93.13 80.86 -78.09
CA LEU A 14 92.46 80.96 -76.79
C LEU A 14 91.26 80.02 -76.71
N GLN A 15 90.47 79.91 -77.78
CA GLN A 15 89.36 78.97 -77.85
C GLN A 15 89.84 77.52 -77.78
N ALA A 16 90.92 77.14 -78.49
CA ALA A 16 91.48 75.80 -78.43
C ALA A 16 91.97 75.44 -77.01
N MET A 17 92.70 76.34 -76.35
CA MET A 17 93.14 76.13 -74.96
C MET A 17 91.99 76.11 -73.95
N LEU A 18 90.93 76.90 -74.18
CA LEU A 18 89.71 76.86 -73.36
C LEU A 18 88.95 75.55 -73.54
N VAL A 19 88.86 75.03 -74.77
CA VAL A 19 88.24 73.73 -75.05
C VAL A 19 89.04 72.61 -74.41
N GLU A 20 90.36 72.58 -74.59
CA GLU A 20 91.24 71.54 -74.04
C GLU A 20 91.32 71.61 -72.50
N SER A 21 91.34 72.81 -71.91
CA SER A 21 91.21 72.98 -70.46
C SER A 21 89.82 72.58 -69.96
N SER A 22 88.76 72.81 -70.73
CA SER A 22 87.41 72.38 -70.35
C SER A 22 87.27 70.87 -70.44
N GLU A 23 87.83 70.22 -71.47
CA GLU A 23 87.81 68.77 -71.64
C GLU A 23 88.69 68.08 -70.60
N ALA A 24 89.87 68.63 -70.30
CA ALA A 24 90.72 68.14 -69.20
C ALA A 24 90.04 68.31 -67.84
N SER A 25 89.37 69.45 -67.60
CA SER A 25 88.60 69.69 -66.37
C SER A 25 87.39 68.75 -66.25
N VAL A 26 86.67 68.50 -67.36
CA VAL A 26 85.54 67.57 -67.40
C VAL A 26 86.02 66.13 -67.21
N GLY A 27 87.15 65.75 -67.81
CA GLY A 27 87.77 64.44 -67.64
C GLY A 27 88.25 64.19 -66.20
N GLN A 28 88.85 65.19 -65.56
CA GLN A 28 89.28 65.11 -64.17
C GLN A 28 88.07 65.07 -63.21
N MET A 29 87.03 65.83 -63.49
CA MET A 29 85.76 65.79 -62.74
C MET A 29 85.08 64.42 -62.88
N MET A 30 84.99 63.87 -64.10
CA MET A 30 84.46 62.52 -64.36
C MET A 30 85.24 61.44 -63.60
N THR A 31 86.57 61.53 -63.61
CA THR A 31 87.44 60.58 -62.89
C THR A 31 87.24 60.68 -61.38
N SER A 32 87.02 61.89 -60.84
CA SER A 32 86.73 62.12 -59.43
C SER A 32 85.32 61.65 -59.01
N MET A 33 84.35 61.71 -59.93
CA MET A 33 82.95 61.32 -59.67
C MET A 33 82.68 59.83 -59.90
N LEU A 34 83.53 59.14 -60.67
CA LEU A 34 83.41 57.72 -61.01
C LEU A 34 83.26 56.78 -59.77
N PRO A 35 84.02 56.98 -58.67
CA PRO A 35 83.85 56.18 -57.46
C PRO A 35 82.47 56.38 -56.80
N TYR A 36 81.96 57.62 -56.81
CA TYR A 36 80.66 57.97 -56.23
C TYR A 36 79.51 57.36 -57.04
N LEU A 37 79.55 57.49 -58.37
CA LEU A 37 78.57 56.88 -59.26
C LEU A 37 78.57 55.36 -59.13
N THR A 38 79.76 54.74 -59.00
CA THR A 38 79.88 53.29 -58.80
C THR A 38 79.27 52.84 -57.48
N ALA A 39 79.46 53.61 -56.39
CA ALA A 39 78.85 53.31 -55.09
C ALA A 39 77.32 53.45 -55.10
N ILE A 40 76.80 54.50 -55.73
CA ILE A 40 75.36 54.74 -55.88
C ILE A 40 74.70 53.64 -56.71
N VAL A 41 75.29 53.28 -57.86
CA VAL A 41 74.77 52.21 -58.72
C VAL A 41 74.80 50.87 -57.99
N ARG A 42 75.88 50.56 -57.27
CA ARG A 42 75.97 49.32 -56.48
C ARG A 42 74.88 49.25 -55.41
N HIS A 43 74.63 50.35 -54.70
CA HIS A 43 73.57 50.44 -53.70
C HIS A 43 72.17 50.29 -54.30
N GLN A 44 71.91 50.92 -55.45
CA GLN A 44 70.64 50.77 -56.17
C GLN A 44 70.39 49.34 -56.63
N VAL A 45 71.41 48.64 -57.14
CA VAL A 45 71.31 47.22 -57.50
C VAL A 45 71.01 46.37 -56.27
N GLN A 46 71.68 46.64 -55.15
CA GLN A 46 71.48 45.90 -53.91
C GLN A 46 70.08 46.08 -53.29
N LEU A 47 69.51 47.28 -53.36
CA LEU A 47 68.11 47.53 -52.95
C LEU A 47 67.10 46.83 -53.87
N HIS A 48 67.44 46.63 -55.14
CA HIS A 48 66.59 45.92 -56.09
C HIS A 48 66.61 44.40 -55.88
N ASP A 49 67.77 43.84 -55.54
CA ASP A 49 67.93 42.39 -55.33
C ASP A 49 67.48 41.93 -53.93
N SER A 50 67.41 42.84 -52.94
CA SER A 50 66.96 42.54 -51.58
C SER A 50 66.21 43.73 -50.97
N PRO A 51 64.87 43.67 -50.82
CA PRO A 51 64.13 44.77 -50.23
C PRO A 51 64.54 45.02 -48.77
N PRO A 52 64.53 46.29 -48.31
CA PRO A 52 64.92 46.68 -46.96
C PRO A 52 64.13 45.95 -45.86
N LEU A 53 64.81 45.14 -45.03
CA LEU A 53 64.28 44.72 -43.72
C LEU A 53 64.44 45.88 -42.70
N TYR A 54 63.65 45.90 -41.63
CA TYR A 54 63.44 47.00 -40.66
C TYR A 54 64.66 47.85 -40.24
N THR A 55 65.88 47.30 -40.26
CA THR A 55 67.15 48.00 -40.03
C THR A 55 67.52 49.05 -41.09
N ASP A 56 66.89 49.01 -42.26
CA ASP A 56 67.24 49.82 -43.43
C ASP A 56 66.45 51.16 -43.53
N VAL A 57 65.42 51.33 -42.69
CA VAL A 57 64.65 52.60 -42.63
C VAL A 57 65.51 53.75 -42.10
N ALA A 58 66.54 53.44 -41.29
CA ALA A 58 67.49 54.43 -40.79
C ALA A 58 68.54 54.82 -41.85
N ALA A 59 69.00 53.86 -42.66
CA ALA A 59 69.93 54.12 -43.77
C ALA A 59 69.24 54.91 -44.89
N GLN A 60 68.02 54.52 -45.28
CA GLN A 60 67.21 55.25 -46.25
C GLN A 60 66.91 56.69 -45.80
N ARG A 61 66.64 56.93 -44.51
CA ARG A 61 66.44 58.28 -43.98
C ARG A 61 67.69 59.15 -44.08
N ARG A 62 68.88 58.58 -43.81
CA ARG A 62 70.16 59.30 -43.94
C ARG A 62 70.46 59.66 -45.39
N LEU A 63 70.13 58.76 -46.31
CA LEU A 63 70.30 58.95 -47.75
C LEU A 63 69.35 60.04 -48.29
N ASN A 64 68.09 60.03 -47.85
CA ASN A 64 67.11 61.07 -48.18
C ASN A 64 67.46 62.46 -47.60
N SER A 65 68.30 62.53 -46.56
CA SER A 65 68.77 63.77 -45.94
C SER A 65 70.15 64.23 -46.40
N ALA A 66 70.81 63.49 -47.29
CA ALA A 66 72.16 63.79 -47.76
C ALA A 66 72.14 65.01 -48.70
N VAL A 67 73.06 65.96 -48.50
CA VAL A 67 73.12 67.21 -49.29
C VAL A 67 74.39 67.26 -50.16
N GLY A 68 75.43 66.50 -49.81
CA GLY A 68 76.66 66.36 -50.58
C GLY A 68 77.05 64.91 -50.91
N PHE A 69 78.02 64.75 -51.83
CA PHE A 69 78.50 63.43 -52.27
C PHE A 69 79.12 62.60 -51.14
N ASP A 70 79.80 63.24 -50.19
CA ASP A 70 80.36 62.56 -49.02
C ASP A 70 79.27 62.04 -48.06
N ASP A 71 78.16 62.78 -47.94
CA ASP A 71 77.00 62.38 -47.13
C ASP A 71 76.31 61.14 -47.72
N VAL A 72 76.21 61.08 -49.06
CA VAL A 72 75.71 59.91 -49.77
C VAL A 72 76.61 58.71 -49.53
N LEU A 73 77.93 58.88 -49.58
CA LEU A 73 78.88 57.79 -49.36
C LEU A 73 78.85 57.28 -47.90
N ALA A 74 78.65 58.18 -46.93
CA ALA A 74 78.47 57.82 -45.53
C ALA A 74 77.14 57.13 -45.24
N ALA A 75 76.06 57.50 -45.95
CA ALA A 75 74.75 56.87 -45.85
C ALA A 75 74.72 55.47 -46.50
N VAL A 76 75.51 55.27 -47.55
CA VAL A 76 75.69 54.00 -48.29
C VAL A 76 76.71 53.08 -47.62
N HIS A 77 76.98 53.26 -46.31
CA HIS A 77 77.91 52.41 -45.57
C HIS A 77 77.58 50.92 -45.84
N PRO A 78 78.52 50.12 -46.39
CA PRO A 78 78.25 48.71 -46.64
C PRO A 78 77.83 48.08 -45.33
N LEU A 79 76.68 47.42 -45.35
CA LEU A 79 76.30 46.53 -44.26
C LEU A 79 77.51 45.63 -44.01
N PRO A 80 78.03 45.48 -42.78
CA PRO A 80 79.21 44.68 -42.55
C PRO A 80 78.96 43.27 -43.13
N ASP A 81 79.69 42.93 -44.19
CA ASP A 81 79.58 41.69 -44.99
C ASP A 81 79.91 40.40 -44.20
N SER A 82 79.99 40.50 -42.88
CA SER A 82 80.09 39.37 -41.99
C SER A 82 79.39 39.74 -40.70
N GLN A 83 78.19 39.19 -40.49
CA GLN A 83 77.92 38.58 -39.20
C GLN A 83 78.63 37.21 -39.25
N PRO A 84 79.88 37.09 -38.76
CA PRO A 84 80.65 35.84 -38.85
C PRO A 84 80.02 34.67 -38.07
N ASP A 85 78.85 34.87 -37.45
CA ASP A 85 78.13 33.91 -36.62
C ASP A 85 76.70 33.61 -37.12
N LEU A 86 76.28 34.13 -38.28
CA LEU A 86 74.93 33.89 -38.82
C LEU A 86 74.63 32.40 -39.07
N PRO A 87 75.52 31.60 -39.70
CA PRO A 87 75.29 30.18 -39.91
C PRO A 87 75.16 29.41 -38.58
N ARG A 88 75.93 29.80 -37.57
CA ARG A 88 75.88 29.23 -36.22
C ARG A 88 74.54 29.53 -35.54
N ARG A 89 74.09 30.79 -35.57
CA ARG A 89 72.78 31.20 -35.02
C ARG A 89 71.61 30.52 -35.72
N ILE A 90 71.67 30.35 -37.04
CA ILE A 90 70.66 29.61 -37.79
C ILE A 90 70.63 28.15 -37.34
N GLY A 91 71.79 27.48 -37.23
CA GLY A 91 71.87 26.12 -36.71
C GLY A 91 71.35 25.97 -35.28
N GLU A 92 71.60 26.95 -34.40
CA GLU A 92 71.04 27.00 -33.04
C GLU A 92 69.52 27.15 -33.05
N LEU A 93 68.96 28.02 -33.90
CA LEU A 93 67.51 28.19 -34.05
C LEU A 93 66.83 26.95 -34.61
N GLU A 94 67.43 26.29 -35.61
CA GLU A 94 66.94 25.02 -36.17
C GLU A 94 66.98 23.89 -35.14
N ALA A 95 68.04 23.81 -34.33
CA ALA A 95 68.11 22.85 -33.24
C ALA A 95 67.03 23.10 -32.19
N ARG A 96 66.79 24.38 -31.82
CA ARG A 96 65.71 24.77 -30.90
C ARG A 96 64.33 24.46 -31.48
N LEU A 97 64.12 24.70 -32.78
CA LEU A 97 62.86 24.35 -33.45
C LEU A 97 62.63 22.84 -33.40
N ARG A 98 63.63 22.04 -33.79
CA ARG A 98 63.53 20.57 -33.72
C ARG A 98 63.30 20.05 -32.31
N SER A 99 63.93 20.66 -31.29
CA SER A 99 63.67 20.34 -29.88
C SER A 99 62.23 20.67 -29.50
N ALA A 100 61.74 21.87 -29.83
CA ALA A 100 60.39 22.29 -29.51
C ALA A 100 59.32 21.44 -30.22
N GLU A 101 59.57 21.02 -31.47
CA GLU A 101 58.71 20.10 -32.20
C GLU A 101 58.69 18.70 -31.56
N ALA A 102 59.85 18.21 -31.10
CA ALA A 102 59.94 16.95 -30.37
C ALA A 102 59.21 17.02 -29.03
N ASP A 103 59.36 18.10 -28.28
CA ASP A 103 58.65 18.35 -27.02
C ASP A 103 57.14 18.47 -27.25
N ALA A 104 56.70 19.16 -28.30
CA ALA A 104 55.29 19.25 -28.67
C ALA A 104 54.71 17.90 -29.08
N ALA A 105 55.47 17.07 -29.80
CA ALA A 105 55.06 15.70 -30.14
C ALA A 105 55.00 14.80 -28.91
N ALA A 106 55.95 14.93 -27.97
CA ALA A 106 55.95 14.22 -26.70
C ALA A 106 54.74 14.63 -25.84
N ALA A 107 54.45 15.92 -25.75
CA ALA A 107 53.28 16.44 -25.06
C ALA A 107 51.98 15.88 -25.67
N LYS A 108 51.82 15.92 -27.00
CA LYS A 108 50.65 15.32 -27.68
C LYS A 108 50.51 13.82 -27.39
N ARG A 109 51.61 13.07 -27.43
CA ARG A 109 51.61 11.64 -27.10
C ARG A 109 51.24 11.38 -25.64
N SER A 110 51.63 12.26 -24.72
CA SER A 110 51.32 12.13 -23.29
C SER A 110 49.83 12.37 -22.96
N VAL A 111 49.11 13.14 -23.78
CA VAL A 111 47.70 13.48 -23.56
C VAL A 111 46.75 12.32 -23.91
N VAL A 112 47.08 11.51 -24.92
CA VAL A 112 46.19 10.43 -25.40
C VAL A 112 45.86 9.40 -24.30
N PRO A 113 46.82 8.86 -23.52
CA PRO A 113 46.52 7.97 -22.40
C PRO A 113 45.67 8.64 -21.31
N GLN A 114 45.88 9.93 -21.04
CA GLN A 114 45.11 10.68 -20.05
C GLN A 114 43.66 10.86 -20.51
N MET A 115 43.42 11.11 -21.80
CA MET A 115 42.07 11.18 -22.36
C MET A 115 41.32 9.85 -22.24
N LEU A 116 41.97 8.73 -22.58
CA LEU A 116 41.36 7.40 -22.46
C LEU A 116 41.07 7.04 -20.99
N ALA A 117 41.99 7.34 -20.08
CA ALA A 117 41.78 7.14 -18.65
C ALA A 117 40.62 7.98 -18.12
N ARG A 118 40.50 9.23 -18.58
CA ARG A 118 39.38 10.12 -18.24
C ARG A 118 38.06 9.58 -18.77
N GLU A 119 38.00 9.15 -20.03
CA GLU A 119 36.78 8.58 -20.63
C GLU A 119 36.32 7.31 -19.88
N SER A 120 37.28 6.44 -19.52
CA SER A 120 36.99 5.26 -18.70
C SER A 120 36.45 5.65 -17.31
N ALA A 121 37.05 6.65 -16.66
CA ALA A 121 36.57 7.16 -15.37
C ALA A 121 35.17 7.79 -15.46
N GLU A 122 34.87 8.52 -16.54
CA GLU A 122 33.55 9.10 -16.80
C GLU A 122 32.48 8.00 -16.99
N GLN A 123 32.81 6.91 -17.69
CA GLN A 123 31.92 5.75 -17.83
C GLN A 123 31.66 5.07 -16.49
N LEU A 124 32.71 4.85 -15.69
CA LEU A 124 32.57 4.29 -14.34
C LEU A 124 31.73 5.19 -13.43
N LEU A 125 31.93 6.51 -13.50
CA LEU A 125 31.12 7.47 -12.75
C LEU A 125 29.64 7.37 -13.16
N LYS A 126 29.36 7.28 -14.46
CA LYS A 126 27.98 7.14 -14.96
C LYS A 126 27.30 5.86 -14.48
N ILE A 127 28.02 4.73 -14.49
CA ILE A 127 27.53 3.46 -13.96
C ILE A 127 27.33 3.57 -12.44
N SER A 128 28.29 4.15 -11.73
CA SER A 128 28.19 4.34 -10.28
C SER A 128 26.97 5.20 -9.92
N SER A 129 26.77 6.33 -10.60
CA SER A 129 25.62 7.21 -10.35
C SER A 129 24.29 6.50 -10.58
N SER A 130 24.15 5.72 -11.65
CA SER A 130 22.90 4.97 -11.90
C SER A 130 22.68 3.87 -10.87
N THR A 131 23.73 3.20 -10.39
CA THR A 131 23.60 2.23 -9.29
C THR A 131 23.18 2.88 -7.97
N VAL A 132 23.71 4.07 -7.65
CA VAL A 132 23.32 4.85 -6.46
C VAL A 132 21.84 5.23 -6.55
N GLU A 133 21.39 5.77 -7.68
CA GLU A 133 19.97 6.13 -7.87
C GLU A 133 19.04 4.92 -7.72
N SER A 134 19.44 3.76 -8.25
CA SER A 134 18.70 2.50 -8.11
C SER A 134 18.61 2.04 -6.66
N LEU A 135 19.75 2.03 -5.95
CA LEU A 135 19.81 1.65 -4.53
C LEU A 135 19.01 2.61 -3.64
N GLU A 136 19.02 3.90 -3.93
CA GLU A 136 18.20 4.88 -3.22
C GLU A 136 16.69 4.63 -3.44
N ALA A 137 16.29 4.29 -4.65
CA ALA A 137 14.90 3.93 -4.95
C ALA A 137 14.47 2.65 -4.22
N GLU A 138 15.36 1.64 -4.15
CA GLU A 138 15.12 0.44 -3.37
C GLU A 138 15.07 0.72 -1.87
N ASN A 139 15.95 1.56 -1.33
CA ASN A 139 15.94 1.96 0.07
C ASN A 139 14.63 2.68 0.44
N ARG A 140 14.14 3.56 -0.44
CA ARG A 140 12.81 4.20 -0.29
C ARG A 140 11.68 3.17 -0.27
N ARG A 141 11.73 2.17 -1.16
CA ARG A 141 10.75 1.07 -1.19
C ARG A 141 10.78 0.25 0.10
N VAL A 142 11.95 -0.14 0.57
CA VAL A 142 12.13 -0.91 1.82
C VAL A 142 11.64 -0.13 3.03
N LYS A 143 11.93 1.17 3.11
CA LYS A 143 11.39 2.04 4.16
C LYS A 143 9.86 2.07 4.16
N ALA A 144 9.25 2.22 2.97
CA ALA A 144 7.78 2.19 2.86
C ALA A 144 7.19 0.83 3.27
N THR A 145 7.84 -0.28 2.92
CA THR A 145 7.39 -1.61 3.36
C THR A 145 7.54 -1.80 4.86
N ASN A 146 8.61 -1.29 5.49
CA ASN A 146 8.78 -1.36 6.94
C ASN A 146 7.67 -0.60 7.67
N ILE A 147 7.34 0.62 7.23
CA ILE A 147 6.22 1.39 7.79
C ILE A 147 4.90 0.59 7.69
N ARG A 148 4.67 -0.10 6.56
CA ARG A 148 3.47 -0.94 6.39
C ARG A 148 3.48 -2.14 7.35
N VAL A 149 4.63 -2.79 7.53
CA VAL A 149 4.78 -3.92 8.45
C VAL A 149 4.56 -3.47 9.89
N ASP A 150 5.12 -2.34 10.30
CA ASP A 150 4.92 -1.78 11.64
C ASP A 150 3.44 -1.49 11.93
N ALA A 151 2.72 -0.92 10.95
CA ALA A 151 1.28 -0.70 11.05
C ALA A 151 0.48 -2.01 11.18
N LEU A 152 0.88 -3.07 10.47
CA LEU A 152 0.26 -4.40 10.59
C LEU A 152 0.55 -5.05 11.95
N LEU A 153 1.79 -4.94 12.45
CA LEU A 153 2.17 -5.45 13.76
C LEU A 153 1.39 -4.74 14.87
N GLN A 154 1.17 -3.43 14.74
CA GLN A 154 0.36 -2.67 15.70
C GLN A 154 -1.10 -3.14 15.71
N LYS A 155 -1.72 -3.30 14.53
CA LYS A 155 -3.09 -3.85 14.43
C LYS A 155 -3.20 -5.26 14.99
N MET A 156 -2.20 -6.10 14.77
CA MET A 156 -2.16 -7.45 15.32
C MET A 156 -2.09 -7.41 16.86
N LYS A 157 -1.24 -6.56 17.44
CA LYS A 157 -1.16 -6.38 18.90
C LYS A 157 -2.51 -5.95 19.50
N GLU A 158 -3.16 -4.97 18.88
CA GLU A 158 -4.49 -4.48 19.31
C GLU A 158 -5.54 -5.61 19.24
N SER A 159 -5.57 -6.35 18.13
CA SER A 159 -6.50 -7.47 17.95
C SER A 159 -6.23 -8.61 18.95
N THR A 160 -4.97 -8.93 19.22
CA THR A 160 -4.62 -9.95 20.22
C THR A 160 -5.02 -9.50 21.61
N GLY A 161 -4.78 -8.23 21.97
CA GLY A 161 -5.20 -7.66 23.25
C GLY A 161 -6.72 -7.74 23.46
N LEU A 162 -7.52 -7.39 22.45
CA LEU A 162 -8.98 -7.52 22.49
C LEU A 162 -9.42 -8.98 22.64
N HIS A 163 -8.77 -9.90 21.92
CA HIS A 163 -9.10 -11.33 22.02
C HIS A 163 -8.79 -11.87 23.42
N THR A 164 -7.65 -11.48 24.01
CA THR A 164 -7.30 -11.84 25.39
C THR A 164 -8.36 -11.35 26.37
N GLN A 165 -8.80 -10.09 26.26
CA GLN A 165 -9.84 -9.53 27.14
C GLN A 165 -11.18 -10.28 26.99
N ASN A 166 -11.60 -10.57 25.76
CA ASN A 166 -12.83 -11.33 25.52
C ASN A 166 -12.76 -12.75 26.11
N LEU A 167 -11.59 -13.37 26.03
CA LEU A 167 -11.36 -14.70 26.57
C LEU A 167 -11.37 -14.70 28.10
N GLU A 168 -10.84 -13.66 28.74
CA GLU A 168 -10.97 -13.45 30.19
C GLU A 168 -12.43 -13.27 30.62
N LEU A 169 -13.20 -12.45 29.89
CA LEU A 169 -14.62 -12.24 30.16
C LEU A 169 -15.43 -13.54 29.99
N ALA A 170 -15.20 -14.27 28.90
CA ALA A 170 -15.85 -15.56 28.67
C ALA A 170 -15.52 -16.58 29.76
N ARG A 171 -14.27 -16.62 30.24
CA ARG A 171 -13.87 -17.47 31.37
C ARG A 171 -14.58 -17.08 32.66
N ALA A 172 -14.74 -15.79 32.93
CA ALA A 172 -15.48 -15.30 34.08
C ALA A 172 -16.97 -15.68 34.02
N GLU A 173 -17.62 -15.51 32.86
CA GLU A 173 -19.01 -15.92 32.65
C GLU A 173 -19.22 -17.43 32.83
N VAL A 174 -18.29 -18.25 32.34
CA VAL A 174 -18.33 -19.70 32.54
C VAL A 174 -18.18 -20.04 34.01
N ALA A 175 -17.22 -19.43 34.72
CA ALA A 175 -17.02 -19.67 36.15
C ALA A 175 -18.25 -19.25 36.98
N GLU A 176 -18.91 -18.15 36.64
CA GLU A 176 -20.16 -17.72 37.28
C GLU A 176 -21.28 -18.75 37.07
N ARG A 177 -21.46 -19.22 35.84
CA ARG A 177 -22.47 -20.25 35.52
C ARG A 177 -22.18 -21.56 36.24
N ASP A 178 -20.92 -22.00 36.27
CA ASP A 178 -20.49 -23.22 36.95
C ASP A 178 -20.73 -23.14 38.47
N ALA A 179 -20.63 -21.95 39.07
CA ALA A 179 -20.96 -21.75 40.48
C ALA A 179 -22.47 -21.91 40.77
N VAL A 180 -23.35 -21.60 39.82
CA VAL A 180 -24.82 -21.67 39.98
C VAL A 180 -25.36 -23.09 39.77
N ILE A 181 -24.72 -23.90 38.92
CA ILE A 181 -25.17 -25.26 38.57
C ILE A 181 -25.42 -26.14 39.82
N PRO A 182 -24.50 -26.27 40.79
CA PRO A 182 -24.72 -27.14 41.95
C PRO A 182 -25.93 -26.73 42.80
N ALA A 183 -26.20 -25.42 42.91
CA ALA A 183 -27.33 -24.91 43.67
C ALA A 183 -28.67 -25.28 42.98
N LEU A 184 -28.74 -25.15 41.66
CA LEU A 184 -29.91 -25.56 40.87
C LEU A 184 -30.11 -27.08 40.91
N GLU A 185 -29.03 -27.85 40.80
CA GLU A 185 -29.09 -29.31 40.93
C GLU A 185 -29.59 -29.73 42.32
N GLY A 186 -29.10 -29.09 43.38
CA GLY A 186 -29.55 -29.31 44.75
C GLY A 186 -31.01 -28.93 44.99
N ARG A 187 -31.51 -27.89 44.30
CA ARG A 187 -32.95 -27.55 44.34
C ARG A 187 -33.79 -28.61 43.64
N ARG A 188 -33.38 -29.01 42.43
CA ARG A 188 -34.06 -30.04 41.63
C ARG A 188 -34.15 -31.37 42.37
N THR A 189 -33.10 -31.80 43.06
CA THR A 189 -33.13 -33.03 43.85
C THR A 189 -34.11 -32.94 45.02
N LYS A 190 -34.13 -31.82 45.77
CA LYS A 190 -35.09 -31.59 46.86
C LYS A 190 -36.54 -31.59 46.37
N GLU A 191 -36.83 -30.89 45.28
CA GLU A 191 -38.17 -30.86 44.66
C GLU A 191 -38.61 -32.25 44.20
N ARG A 192 -37.70 -33.04 43.62
CA ARG A 192 -37.97 -34.41 43.21
C ARG A 192 -38.33 -35.31 44.39
N GLU A 193 -37.57 -35.23 45.49
CA GLU A 193 -37.87 -36.03 46.69
C GLU A 193 -39.17 -35.59 47.36
N ALA A 194 -39.45 -34.29 47.42
CA ALA A 194 -40.73 -33.78 47.92
C ALA A 194 -41.91 -34.27 47.08
N PHE A 195 -41.79 -34.24 45.75
CA PHE A 195 -42.81 -34.78 44.85
C PHE A 195 -43.01 -36.28 45.04
N LYS A 196 -41.92 -37.05 45.12
CA LYS A 196 -41.98 -38.50 45.37
C LYS A 196 -42.69 -38.82 46.70
N ALA A 197 -42.40 -38.05 47.76
CA ALA A 197 -43.08 -38.19 49.05
C ALA A 197 -44.57 -37.86 48.95
N ALA A 198 -44.94 -36.79 48.22
CA ALA A 198 -46.35 -36.43 48.00
C ALA A 198 -47.11 -37.52 47.22
N VAL A 199 -46.49 -38.09 46.17
CA VAL A 199 -47.07 -39.22 45.41
C VAL A 199 -47.25 -40.45 46.30
N ALA A 200 -46.28 -40.78 47.14
CA ALA A 200 -46.40 -41.89 48.08
C ALA A 200 -47.53 -41.67 49.10
N ALA A 201 -47.65 -40.46 49.66
CA ALA A 201 -48.72 -40.10 50.57
C ALA A 201 -50.11 -40.19 49.90
N ASN A 202 -50.24 -39.68 48.66
CA ASN A 202 -51.48 -39.79 47.89
C ASN A 202 -51.85 -41.25 47.58
N THR A 203 -50.85 -42.06 47.20
CA THR A 203 -51.02 -43.51 46.95
C THR A 203 -51.56 -44.21 48.19
N GLU A 204 -51.02 -43.88 49.37
CA GLU A 204 -51.49 -44.41 50.65
C GLU A 204 -52.90 -43.93 51.02
N GLN A 205 -53.22 -42.65 50.82
CA GLN A 205 -54.58 -42.13 51.02
C GLN A 205 -55.59 -42.84 50.11
N THR A 206 -55.23 -43.06 48.84
CA THR A 206 -56.08 -43.78 47.88
C THR A 206 -56.29 -45.23 48.31
N ARG A 207 -55.25 -45.89 48.83
CA ARG A 207 -55.33 -47.25 49.39
C ARG A 207 -56.24 -47.30 50.61
N GLN A 208 -56.14 -46.33 51.53
CA GLN A 208 -57.00 -46.23 52.71
C GLN A 208 -58.47 -46.01 52.32
N LEU A 209 -58.73 -45.12 51.36
CA LEU A 209 -60.06 -44.90 50.81
C LEU A 209 -60.64 -46.18 50.21
N HIS A 210 -59.86 -46.91 49.40
CA HIS A 210 -60.28 -48.21 48.86
C HIS A 210 -60.64 -49.21 49.97
N ALA A 211 -59.84 -49.29 51.04
CA ALA A 211 -60.13 -50.18 52.16
C ALA A 211 -61.43 -49.80 52.89
N MET A 212 -61.70 -48.49 53.08
CA MET A 212 -62.97 -48.02 53.67
C MET A 212 -64.17 -48.36 52.79
N LEU A 213 -64.08 -48.14 51.48
CA LEU A 213 -65.15 -48.48 50.53
C LEU A 213 -65.48 -49.98 50.55
N ILE A 214 -64.45 -50.84 50.60
CA ILE A 214 -64.64 -52.29 50.73
C ILE A 214 -65.34 -52.65 52.06
N LYS A 215 -64.95 -52.03 53.18
CA LYS A 215 -65.61 -52.26 54.48
C LYS A 215 -67.08 -51.83 54.45
N ALA A 216 -67.36 -50.64 53.90
CA ALA A 216 -68.73 -50.13 53.75
C ALA A 216 -69.61 -51.05 52.87
N GLN A 217 -69.03 -51.62 51.81
CA GLN A 217 -69.71 -52.60 50.95
C GLN A 217 -70.02 -53.91 51.69
N LYS A 218 -69.14 -54.35 52.60
CA LYS A 218 -69.33 -55.57 53.41
C LYS A 218 -70.33 -55.35 54.56
N SER A 219 -70.44 -54.14 55.11
CA SER A 219 -71.42 -53.78 56.15
C SER A 219 -72.85 -53.62 55.63
N LYS A 220 -73.24 -54.39 54.60
CA LYS A 220 -74.61 -54.47 54.07
C LYS A 220 -75.57 -55.10 55.09
N PHE A 221 -76.01 -54.31 56.06
CA PHE A 221 -77.22 -54.51 56.87
C PHE A 221 -78.52 -54.13 56.13
N VAL A 222 -78.50 -54.02 54.80
CA VAL A 222 -79.70 -53.61 54.02
C VAL A 222 -80.19 -54.71 53.08
N VAL A 223 -79.37 -55.70 52.72
CA VAL A 223 -79.78 -56.73 51.74
C VAL A 223 -80.57 -57.88 52.37
N ALA A 224 -80.23 -58.29 53.60
CA ALA A 224 -80.95 -59.38 54.28
C ALA A 224 -82.34 -58.95 54.77
N ASP A 225 -82.46 -57.75 55.35
CA ASP A 225 -83.74 -57.22 55.85
C ASP A 225 -84.69 -56.84 54.71
N THR A 226 -84.17 -56.30 53.60
CA THR A 226 -85.01 -56.06 52.41
C THR A 226 -85.53 -57.34 51.77
N ALA A 227 -84.71 -58.41 51.73
CA ALA A 227 -85.16 -59.71 51.22
C ALA A 227 -86.24 -60.35 52.10
N HIS A 228 -86.14 -60.24 53.43
CA HIS A 228 -87.16 -60.73 54.36
C HIS A 228 -88.46 -59.92 54.26
N SER A 229 -88.37 -58.58 54.24
CA SER A 229 -89.54 -57.72 54.05
C SER A 229 -90.25 -57.98 52.72
N LEU A 230 -89.49 -58.20 51.63
CA LEU A 230 -90.07 -58.52 50.33
C LEU A 230 -90.82 -59.86 50.35
N LYS A 231 -90.24 -60.87 51.01
CA LYS A 231 -90.85 -62.19 51.15
C LYS A 231 -92.13 -62.14 52.01
N ASP A 232 -92.13 -61.35 53.07
CA ASP A 232 -93.32 -61.15 53.91
C ASP A 232 -94.40 -60.33 53.22
N LEU A 233 -94.04 -59.29 52.45
CA LEU A 233 -94.95 -58.58 51.57
C LEU A 233 -95.58 -59.50 50.54
N GLN A 234 -94.77 -60.37 49.93
CA GLN A 234 -95.24 -61.32 48.94
C GLN A 234 -96.24 -62.31 49.55
N LYS A 235 -95.95 -62.88 50.72
CA LYS A 235 -96.89 -63.76 51.45
C LYS A 235 -98.23 -63.07 51.75
N ARG A 236 -98.19 -61.85 52.29
CA ARG A 236 -99.41 -61.08 52.60
C ARG A 236 -100.23 -60.78 51.34
N ASN A 237 -99.57 -60.43 50.24
CA ASN A 237 -100.25 -60.16 48.97
C ASN A 237 -100.94 -61.42 48.43
N THR A 238 -100.29 -62.58 48.46
CA THR A 238 -100.91 -63.86 48.04
C THR A 238 -102.13 -64.20 48.89
N HIS A 239 -102.07 -63.95 50.20
CA HIS A 239 -103.18 -64.19 51.11
C HIS A 239 -104.37 -63.24 50.84
N LEU A 240 -104.12 -61.95 50.63
CA LEU A 240 -105.15 -60.97 50.24
C LEU A 240 -105.81 -61.31 48.90
N LEU A 241 -105.05 -61.80 47.92
CA LEU A 241 -105.61 -62.26 46.65
C LEU A 241 -106.52 -63.48 46.84
N HIS A 242 -106.19 -64.36 47.78
CA HIS A 242 -107.05 -65.49 48.13
C HIS A 242 -108.37 -65.04 48.79
N ILE A 243 -108.30 -64.18 49.81
CA ILE A 243 -109.48 -63.62 50.48
C ILE A 243 -110.38 -62.89 49.48
N ASN A 244 -109.80 -62.05 48.61
CA ASN A 244 -110.56 -61.36 47.58
C ASN A 244 -111.25 -62.32 46.59
N ARG A 245 -110.61 -63.45 46.27
CA ARG A 245 -111.24 -64.49 45.44
C ARG A 245 -112.43 -65.12 46.17
N VAL A 246 -112.28 -65.46 47.45
CA VAL A 246 -113.36 -66.06 48.27
C VAL A 246 -114.54 -65.10 48.44
N LEU A 247 -114.27 -63.83 48.75
CA LEU A 247 -115.30 -62.79 48.86
C LEU A 247 -116.05 -62.60 47.55
N ARG A 248 -115.35 -62.49 46.41
CA ARG A 248 -116.01 -62.40 45.10
C ARG A 248 -116.89 -63.61 44.80
N SER A 249 -116.47 -64.81 45.19
CA SER A 249 -117.27 -66.04 45.04
C SER A 249 -118.54 -65.99 45.89
N HIS A 250 -118.43 -65.58 47.16
CA HIS A 250 -119.58 -65.43 48.07
C HIS A 250 -120.60 -64.42 47.55
N VAL A 251 -120.13 -63.30 47.01
CA VAL A 251 -120.98 -62.23 46.46
C VAL A 251 -121.73 -62.71 45.23
N SER A 252 -121.06 -63.47 44.35
CA SER A 252 -121.72 -64.13 43.22
C SER A 252 -122.75 -65.17 43.65
N LEU A 253 -122.49 -65.97 44.70
CA LEU A 253 -123.43 -66.96 45.25
C LEU A 253 -124.65 -66.32 45.92
N ALA A 254 -124.47 -65.18 46.59
CA ALA A 254 -125.54 -64.43 47.24
C ALA A 254 -126.41 -63.59 46.28
N GLY A 255 -126.10 -63.60 44.97
CA GLY A 255 -126.83 -62.82 43.96
C GLY A 255 -126.66 -61.30 44.09
N MET A 256 -125.65 -60.84 44.83
CA MET A 256 -125.34 -59.41 45.01
C MET A 256 -124.48 -58.91 43.84
N ASP A 257 -124.75 -57.69 43.36
CA ASP A 257 -124.00 -57.06 42.27
C ASP A 257 -122.54 -56.80 42.69
N GLN A 258 -121.59 -57.27 41.86
CA GLN A 258 -120.16 -57.13 42.11
C GLN A 258 -119.70 -55.67 42.08
N GLU A 259 -120.37 -54.77 41.36
CA GLU A 259 -120.00 -53.34 41.32
C GLU A 259 -120.29 -52.62 42.64
N ILE A 260 -121.32 -53.04 43.38
CA ILE A 260 -121.68 -52.47 44.69
C ILE A 260 -120.58 -52.76 45.72
N LEU A 261 -119.93 -53.92 45.63
CA LEU A 261 -118.84 -54.28 46.54
C LEU A 261 -117.55 -53.50 46.28
N VAL A 262 -117.25 -53.24 45.00
CA VAL A 262 -116.11 -52.39 44.62
C VAL A 262 -116.32 -50.96 45.14
N LEU A 263 -117.54 -50.43 45.06
CA LEU A 263 -117.89 -49.11 45.60
C LEU A 263 -117.82 -49.04 47.14
N ALA A 264 -118.29 -50.07 47.84
CA ALA A 264 -118.18 -50.14 49.30
C ALA A 264 -116.72 -50.19 49.77
N VAL A 265 -115.87 -50.92 49.05
CA VAL A 265 -114.44 -51.07 49.38
C VAL A 265 -113.61 -49.84 48.98
N GLN A 266 -113.94 -49.14 47.87
CA GLN A 266 -113.24 -47.92 47.47
C GLN A 266 -113.43 -46.73 48.43
N GLY A 267 -114.46 -46.76 49.29
CA GLY A 267 -114.68 -45.78 50.36
C GLY A 267 -113.91 -46.07 51.66
N MET A 268 -113.30 -47.26 51.81
CA MET A 268 -112.59 -47.67 53.02
C MET A 268 -111.08 -47.52 52.86
N THR A 269 -110.40 -46.87 53.80
CA THR A 269 -108.93 -46.74 53.76
C THR A 269 -108.27 -48.02 54.27
N ALA A 270 -107.10 -48.39 53.71
CA ALA A 270 -106.42 -49.67 53.93
C ALA A 270 -106.01 -50.00 55.39
N GLY A 271 -106.30 -49.13 56.36
CA GLY A 271 -106.04 -49.33 57.79
C GLY A 271 -107.27 -49.65 58.65
N GLU A 272 -108.49 -49.61 58.10
CA GLU A 272 -109.73 -49.76 58.88
C GLU A 272 -110.35 -51.17 58.79
N LEU A 273 -109.85 -52.03 57.88
CA LEU A 273 -110.28 -53.42 57.78
C LEU A 273 -109.49 -54.31 58.74
N ASN A 274 -110.07 -54.59 59.90
CA ASN A 274 -109.52 -55.56 60.85
C ASN A 274 -109.83 -56.99 60.39
N LEU A 275 -108.87 -57.60 59.69
CA LEU A 275 -109.03 -58.92 59.06
C LEU A 275 -109.11 -60.09 60.06
N ALA A 276 -108.83 -59.87 61.34
CA ALA A 276 -108.95 -60.87 62.39
C ALA A 276 -110.42 -61.16 62.76
N ASP A 277 -111.34 -60.25 62.45
CA ASP A 277 -112.76 -60.37 62.81
C ASP A 277 -113.58 -61.14 61.75
N LEU A 278 -113.00 -61.42 60.57
CA LEU A 278 -113.60 -62.29 59.55
C LEU A 278 -113.04 -63.71 59.72
N GLU A 279 -113.42 -64.39 60.82
CA GLU A 279 -113.18 -65.81 61.08
C GLU A 279 -113.69 -66.69 59.92
N LEU A 280 -112.94 -66.73 58.82
CA LEU A 280 -113.14 -67.59 57.66
C LEU A 280 -112.12 -68.72 57.75
N ASP A 281 -112.18 -69.44 58.87
CA ASP A 281 -111.49 -70.71 59.00
C ASP A 281 -112.17 -71.76 58.11
N GLN A 282 -111.32 -72.65 57.59
CA GLN A 282 -111.66 -73.76 56.73
C GLN A 282 -112.82 -74.58 57.30
N GLU A 283 -113.87 -74.74 56.47
CA GLU A 283 -114.99 -75.71 56.54
C GLU A 283 -116.38 -75.06 56.57
N THR A 284 -116.80 -74.45 55.45
CA THR A 284 -118.13 -74.68 54.86
C THR A 284 -118.25 -73.94 53.54
N PHE A 285 -118.15 -74.66 52.43
CA PHE A 285 -119.21 -74.80 51.42
C PHE A 285 -118.61 -75.49 50.19
N VAL A 286 -119.01 -76.76 50.04
CA VAL A 286 -119.03 -77.50 48.78
C VAL A 286 -120.10 -76.88 47.91
N ALA A 287 -119.70 -76.30 46.78
CA ALA A 287 -120.30 -76.36 45.44
C ALA A 287 -119.50 -75.45 44.50
#